data_AF-A0A1P8APJ1-F1
#
_entry.id   AF-A0A1P8APJ1-F1
#
_cell.length_a   1.000
_cell.length_b   1.000
_cell.length_c   1.000
_cell.angle_alpha   90.00
_cell.angle_beta   90.00
_cell.angle_gamma   90.00
#
_symmetry.space_group_name_H-M   'P 1'
#
loop_
_entity.id
_entity.type
_entity.pdbx_description
1 polymer ?
#
loop_
_entity_poly.entity_id
_entity_poly.type
_entity_poly.pdbx_seq_one_letter_code
_entity_poly.pdbx_strand_id
1 'polypeptide(L)'
;MKRKRYEMEKKKKTEIQTAIEELSVFIVTKPADKTEATHIPLRPILSFCSLIIQVLDKIGPTMAVLRQDIDQNIQRLEKFYETDSCVYSNLAEILKKEKEEGTSKMVASCGRALFWLTRTMDFTAGLLRLLSKEMSSKMEELVEECYMTTLKPHHGWIASAAFKVYTVIPLILAMSYLLTSFSCYIPANLFFIIMK
;
A
#
# COMPACT_ATOMS: atom_id res chain seq x y z
N MET A 1 17.42 -15.05 -23.82
CA MET A 1 17.18 -14.32 -22.54
C MET A 1 16.78 -12.84 -22.72
N LYS A 2 17.44 -12.03 -23.55
CA LYS A 2 17.16 -10.58 -23.68
C LYS A 2 15.72 -10.21 -24.11
N ARG A 3 15.14 -10.94 -25.08
CA ARG A 3 13.78 -10.67 -25.61
C ARG A 3 12.66 -10.85 -24.58
N LYS A 4 12.69 -11.95 -23.80
CA LYS A 4 11.74 -12.17 -22.70
C LYS A 4 11.83 -11.09 -21.61
N ARG A 5 13.04 -10.57 -21.34
CA ARG A 5 13.27 -9.51 -20.35
C ARG A 5 12.64 -8.18 -20.80
N TYR A 6 12.84 -7.83 -22.07
CA TYR A 6 12.22 -6.66 -22.70
C TYR A 6 10.69 -6.72 -22.69
N GLU A 7 10.11 -7.88 -23.00
CA GLU A 7 8.65 -8.07 -22.98
C GLU A 7 8.07 -7.95 -21.56
N MET A 8 8.76 -8.49 -20.54
CA MET A 8 8.36 -8.33 -19.13
C MET A 8 8.46 -6.89 -18.65
N GLU A 9 9.51 -6.16 -19.02
CA GLU A 9 9.67 -4.74 -18.69
C GLU A 9 8.61 -3.87 -19.38
N LYS A 10 8.31 -4.17 -20.65
CA LYS A 10 7.25 -3.50 -21.40
C LYS A 10 5.88 -3.75 -20.76
N LYS A 11 5.59 -4.99 -20.36
CA LYS A 11 4.34 -5.36 -19.68
C LYS A 11 4.20 -4.68 -18.31
N LYS A 12 5.27 -4.67 -17.51
CA LYS A 12 5.29 -3.94 -16.22
C LYS A 12 5.08 -2.44 -16.42
N LYS A 13 5.63 -1.87 -17.49
CA LYS A 13 5.44 -0.46 -17.85
C LYS A 13 3.99 -0.15 -18.22
N THR A 14 3.30 -1.05 -18.94
CA THR A 14 1.89 -0.88 -19.30
C THR A 14 0.95 -1.07 -18.10
N GLU A 15 1.20 -2.04 -17.22
CA GLU A 15 0.38 -2.26 -16.03
C GLU A 15 0.39 -1.05 -15.09
N ILE A 16 1.55 -0.43 -14.90
CA ILE A 16 1.66 0.77 -14.08
C ILE A 16 0.97 1.95 -14.75
N GLN A 17 1.04 2.05 -16.08
CA GLN A 17 0.32 3.09 -16.82
C GLN A 17 -1.20 2.93 -16.61
N THR A 18 -1.72 1.73 -16.79
CA THR A 18 -3.14 1.42 -16.58
C THR A 18 -3.56 1.72 -15.15
N ALA A 19 -2.75 1.36 -14.17
CA ALA A 19 -3.12 1.58 -12.77
C ALA A 19 -3.08 3.06 -12.35
N ILE A 20 -2.18 3.86 -12.92
CA ILE A 20 -2.16 5.32 -12.74
C ILE A 20 -3.40 5.94 -13.40
N GLU A 21 -3.77 5.48 -14.60
CA GLU A 21 -4.98 5.92 -15.30
C GLU A 21 -6.25 5.52 -14.51
N GLU A 22 -6.33 4.29 -13.99
CA GLU A 22 -7.42 3.80 -13.14
C GLU A 22 -7.54 4.59 -11.84
N LEU A 23 -6.43 4.87 -11.14
CA LEU A 23 -6.44 5.73 -9.96
C LEU A 23 -6.89 7.15 -10.30
N SER A 24 -6.41 7.69 -11.42
CA SER A 24 -6.82 9.01 -11.89
C SER A 24 -8.33 9.05 -12.17
N VAL A 25 -8.88 8.01 -12.82
CA VAL A 25 -10.32 7.88 -13.12
C VAL A 25 -11.13 7.63 -11.86
N PHE A 26 -10.67 6.80 -10.92
CA PHE A 26 -11.35 6.53 -9.66
C PHE A 26 -11.49 7.78 -8.79
N ILE A 27 -10.48 8.64 -8.79
CA ILE A 27 -10.49 9.93 -8.09
C ILE A 27 -11.43 10.94 -8.78
N VAL A 28 -11.50 10.90 -10.12
CA VAL A 28 -12.36 11.77 -10.92
C VAL A 28 -13.84 11.33 -10.92
N THR A 29 -14.13 10.04 -10.78
CA THR A 29 -15.50 9.49 -10.92
C THR A 29 -16.28 9.37 -9.61
N LYS A 30 -15.69 9.65 -8.44
CA LYS A 30 -16.47 9.80 -7.21
C LYS A 30 -17.33 11.07 -7.36
N PRO A 31 -18.69 10.97 -7.43
CA PRO A 31 -19.52 12.13 -7.69
C PRO A 31 -19.61 12.97 -6.41
N ALA A 32 -18.72 13.94 -6.27
CA ALA A 32 -19.02 15.15 -5.54
C ALA A 32 -19.75 16.07 -6.52
N ASP A 33 -20.91 16.58 -6.10
CA ASP A 33 -21.66 17.57 -6.85
C ASP A 33 -20.74 18.71 -7.35
N LYS A 34 -21.06 19.16 -8.55
CA LYS A 34 -20.35 20.14 -9.38
C LYS A 34 -19.53 21.18 -8.58
N THR A 35 -18.23 21.27 -8.93
CA THR A 35 -17.31 22.42 -8.75
C THR A 35 -16.24 22.34 -7.64
N GLU A 36 -16.14 21.26 -6.87
CA GLU A 36 -14.99 21.07 -5.97
C GLU A 36 -14.04 20.00 -6.52
N ALA A 37 -12.79 20.39 -6.77
CA ALA A 37 -11.72 19.44 -7.08
C ALA A 37 -11.69 18.37 -5.98
N THR A 38 -11.81 17.09 -6.34
CA THR A 38 -11.78 15.97 -5.38
C THR A 38 -10.54 16.11 -4.50
N HIS A 39 -10.74 16.54 -3.25
CA HIS A 39 -9.64 16.77 -2.32
C HIS A 39 -9.34 15.50 -1.53
N ILE A 40 -8.29 14.79 -1.95
CA ILE A 40 -7.81 13.60 -1.25
C ILE A 40 -6.48 13.95 -0.60
N PRO A 41 -6.46 14.19 0.72
CA PRO A 41 -5.25 14.65 1.41
C PRO A 41 -4.18 13.56 1.42
N LEU A 42 -2.93 13.94 1.12
CA LEU A 42 -1.76 13.06 1.18
C LEU A 42 -1.41 12.66 2.63
N ARG A 43 -1.54 13.60 3.57
CA ARG A 43 -1.09 13.44 4.97
C ARG A 43 -1.71 12.22 5.68
N PRO A 44 -3.02 11.93 5.59
CA PRO A 44 -3.59 10.72 6.18
C PRO A 44 -3.01 9.42 5.63
N ILE A 45 -2.71 9.36 4.33
CA ILE A 45 -2.10 8.18 3.70
C ILE A 45 -0.69 7.95 4.26
N LEU A 46 0.12 8.99 4.34
CA LEU A 46 1.47 8.90 4.92
C LEU A 46 1.44 8.54 6.41
N SER A 47 0.48 9.10 7.14
CA SER A 47 0.27 8.80 8.57
C SER A 47 -0.09 7.33 8.78
N PHE A 48 -1.01 6.79 7.97
CA PHE A 48 -1.38 5.39 8.02
C PHE A 48 -0.20 4.46 7.66
N CYS A 49 0.55 4.79 6.61
CA CYS A 49 1.74 4.01 6.23
C CYS A 49 2.83 4.07 7.32
N SER A 50 2.95 5.17 8.06
CA SER A 50 3.85 5.28 9.21
C SER A 50 3.41 4.39 10.38
N LEU A 51 2.11 4.22 10.60
CA LEU A 51 1.59 3.24 11.58
C LEU A 51 1.91 1.81 11.16
N ILE A 52 1.83 1.50 9.86
CA ILE A 52 2.27 0.19 9.34
C ILE A 52 3.74 -0.04 9.68
N ILE A 53 4.62 0.95 9.44
CA ILE A 53 6.04 0.84 9.82
C ILE A 53 6.21 0.54 11.30
N GLN A 54 5.49 1.24 12.21
CA GLN A 54 5.57 0.96 13.64
C GLN A 54 5.14 -0.46 14.00
N VAL A 55 4.13 -1.00 13.31
CA VAL A 55 3.75 -2.40 13.44
C VAL A 55 4.89 -3.30 12.98
N LEU A 56 5.47 -3.05 11.78
CA LEU A 56 6.57 -3.82 11.22
C LEU A 56 7.82 -3.80 12.12
N ASP A 57 8.12 -2.67 12.75
CA ASP A 57 9.25 -2.52 13.68
C ASP A 57 9.09 -3.41 14.92
N LYS A 58 7.84 -3.63 15.40
CA LYS A 58 7.56 -4.58 16.50
C LYS A 58 7.73 -6.04 16.09
N ILE A 59 7.62 -6.35 14.79
CA ILE A 59 7.85 -7.69 14.24
C ILE A 59 9.35 -7.99 14.23
N GLY A 60 10.15 -6.98 13.89
CA GLY A 60 11.60 -7.05 13.88
C GLY A 60 12.21 -7.28 12.49
N PRO A 61 13.50 -7.67 12.44
CA PRO A 61 14.35 -7.58 11.24
C PRO A 61 13.84 -8.36 10.02
N THR A 62 13.01 -9.36 10.25
CA THR A 62 12.41 -10.17 9.20
C THR A 62 11.45 -9.39 8.29
N MET A 63 10.89 -8.26 8.76
CA MET A 63 10.07 -7.35 7.95
C MET A 63 10.87 -6.19 7.35
N ALA A 64 12.20 -6.15 7.54
CA ALA A 64 13.03 -5.00 7.19
C ALA A 64 12.90 -4.60 5.72
N VAL A 65 12.77 -5.56 4.80
CA VAL A 65 12.63 -5.28 3.36
C VAL A 65 11.32 -4.55 3.06
N LEU A 66 10.19 -5.04 3.59
CA LEU A 66 8.88 -4.40 3.40
C LEU A 66 8.83 -3.03 4.10
N ARG A 67 9.36 -2.97 5.33
CA ARG A 67 9.46 -1.72 6.10
C ARG A 67 10.30 -0.68 5.36
N GLN A 68 11.42 -1.08 4.77
CA GLN A 68 12.28 -0.19 3.98
C GLN A 68 11.59 0.29 2.70
N ASP A 69 10.85 -0.56 2.00
CA ASP A 69 10.11 -0.17 0.78
C ASP A 69 9.04 0.89 1.10
N ILE A 70 8.26 0.70 2.16
CA ILE A 70 7.24 1.66 2.60
C ILE A 70 7.89 2.98 3.00
N ASP A 71 8.95 2.94 3.83
CA ASP A 71 9.67 4.13 4.31
C ASP A 71 10.29 4.93 3.15
N GLN A 72 10.91 4.26 2.18
CA GLN A 72 11.46 4.93 1.00
C GLN A 72 10.39 5.61 0.15
N ASN A 73 9.19 5.02 0.04
CA ASN A 73 8.07 5.65 -0.66
C ASN A 73 7.52 6.85 0.13
N ILE A 74 7.39 6.76 1.47
CA ILE A 74 6.99 7.90 2.32
C ILE A 74 8.00 9.05 2.18
N GLN A 75 9.30 8.79 2.35
CA GLN A 75 10.34 9.81 2.25
C GLN A 75 10.37 10.47 0.88
N ARG A 76 10.09 9.71 -0.19
CA ARG A 76 9.98 10.29 -1.53
C ARG A 76 8.81 11.27 -1.62
N LEU A 77 7.65 10.92 -1.06
CA LEU A 77 6.46 11.76 -1.07
C LEU A 77 6.62 13.02 -0.22
N GLU A 78 7.23 12.91 0.97
CA GLU A 78 7.56 14.07 1.81
C GLU A 78 8.53 15.03 1.10
N LYS A 79 9.55 14.53 0.38
CA LYS A 79 10.43 15.39 -0.43
C LYS A 79 9.68 16.17 -1.51
N PHE A 80 8.71 15.54 -2.18
CA PHE A 80 7.86 16.27 -3.12
C PHE A 80 6.98 17.30 -2.41
N TYR A 81 6.42 16.96 -1.24
CA TYR A 81 5.65 17.88 -0.43
C TYR A 81 6.44 19.13 -0.02
N GLU A 82 7.72 18.97 0.32
CA GLU A 82 8.63 20.10 0.62
C GLU A 82 8.88 21.02 -0.57
N THR A 83 8.80 20.51 -1.81
CA THR A 83 9.03 21.33 -3.02
C THR A 83 7.83 22.22 -3.37
N ASP A 84 6.60 21.71 -3.18
CA ASP A 84 5.37 22.46 -3.44
C ASP A 84 4.20 21.87 -2.62
N SER A 85 4.02 22.39 -1.41
CA SER A 85 2.99 21.88 -0.50
C SER A 85 1.56 22.10 -0.98
N CYS A 86 1.34 23.04 -1.91
CA CYS A 86 0.00 23.35 -2.43
C CYS A 86 -0.45 22.29 -3.42
N VAL A 87 0.43 21.85 -4.31
CA VAL A 87 0.13 20.78 -5.26
C VAL A 87 0.22 19.41 -4.59
N TYR A 88 1.27 19.16 -3.83
CA TYR A 88 1.53 17.83 -3.26
C TYR A 88 0.73 17.53 -1.99
N SER A 89 -0.21 18.38 -1.57
CA SER A 89 -1.17 18.05 -0.51
C SER A 89 -2.35 17.21 -0.98
N ASN A 90 -2.67 17.24 -2.28
CA ASN A 90 -3.85 16.58 -2.84
C ASN A 90 -3.45 15.57 -3.92
N LEU A 91 -3.82 14.30 -3.74
CA LEU A 91 -3.54 13.23 -4.70
C LEU A 91 -4.06 13.53 -6.11
N ALA A 92 -5.22 14.17 -6.24
CA ALA A 92 -5.78 14.53 -7.55
C ALA A 92 -4.86 15.50 -8.31
N GLU A 93 -4.35 16.52 -7.62
CA GLU A 93 -3.46 17.52 -8.21
C GLU A 93 -2.08 16.94 -8.52
N ILE A 94 -1.56 16.03 -7.68
CA ILE A 94 -0.32 15.30 -7.95
C ILE A 94 -0.42 14.53 -9.28
N LEU A 95 -1.46 13.73 -9.45
CA LEU A 95 -1.64 12.90 -10.64
C LEU A 95 -1.88 13.75 -11.89
N LYS A 96 -2.63 14.84 -11.74
CA LYS A 96 -2.87 15.82 -12.81
C LYS A 96 -1.56 16.46 -13.27
N LYS A 97 -0.75 16.98 -12.35
CA LYS A 97 0.58 17.56 -12.64
C LYS A 97 1.49 16.54 -13.34
N GLU A 98 1.58 15.31 -12.83
CA GLU A 98 2.43 14.28 -13.48
C GLU A 98 1.96 13.88 -14.88
N LYS A 99 0.65 13.97 -15.14
CA LYS A 99 0.08 13.73 -16.47
C LYS A 99 0.40 14.89 -17.41
N GLU A 100 0.24 16.13 -16.97
CA GLU A 100 0.52 17.35 -17.73
C GLU A 100 2.01 17.47 -18.09
N GLU A 101 2.90 17.16 -17.13
CA GLU A 101 4.35 17.22 -17.31
C GLU A 101 4.94 15.94 -17.97
N GLY A 102 4.12 14.90 -18.15
CA GLY A 102 4.56 13.61 -18.70
C GLY A 102 5.54 12.83 -17.81
N THR A 103 5.64 13.18 -16.52
CA THR A 103 6.59 12.59 -15.56
C THR A 103 6.06 11.33 -14.87
N SER A 104 4.79 10.96 -15.06
CA SER A 104 4.15 9.75 -14.50
C SER A 104 4.88 8.43 -14.79
N LYS A 105 5.70 8.40 -15.84
CA LYS A 105 6.48 7.21 -16.26
C LYS A 105 7.87 7.13 -15.63
N MET A 106 8.33 8.18 -14.94
CA MET A 106 9.66 8.21 -14.31
C MET A 106 9.69 7.24 -13.15
N VAL A 107 10.79 6.50 -12.97
CA VAL A 107 10.91 5.51 -11.87
C VAL A 107 10.70 6.16 -10.49
N ALA A 108 11.14 7.41 -10.35
CA ALA A 108 11.04 8.20 -9.12
C ALA A 108 9.82 9.13 -9.07
N SER A 109 8.76 8.87 -9.86
CA SER A 109 7.54 9.70 -9.84
C SER A 109 6.81 9.58 -8.48
N CYS A 110 6.18 10.67 -8.08
CA CYS A 110 5.32 10.80 -6.91
C CYS A 110 4.08 9.90 -7.06
N GLY A 111 3.43 9.91 -8.23
CA GLY A 111 2.26 9.08 -8.51
C GLY A 111 2.56 7.58 -8.42
N ARG A 112 3.76 7.13 -8.79
CA ARG A 112 4.18 5.74 -8.62
C ARG A 112 4.42 5.37 -7.16
N ALA A 113 5.02 6.26 -6.37
CA ALA A 113 5.20 6.02 -4.94
C ALA A 113 3.84 5.91 -4.23
N LEU A 114 2.91 6.82 -4.55
CA LEU A 114 1.52 6.75 -4.12
C LEU A 114 0.85 5.42 -4.50
N PHE A 115 1.01 5.01 -5.76
CA PHE A 115 0.47 3.74 -6.25
C PHE A 115 0.96 2.52 -5.45
N TRP A 116 2.25 2.44 -5.13
CA TRP A 116 2.76 1.32 -4.32
C TRP A 116 2.26 1.38 -2.88
N LEU A 117 2.15 2.56 -2.29
CA LEU A 117 1.59 2.71 -0.94
C LEU A 117 0.12 2.28 -0.88
N THR A 118 -0.72 2.67 -1.83
CA THR A 118 -2.13 2.26 -1.84
C THR A 118 -2.30 0.74 -1.94
N ARG A 119 -1.45 0.06 -2.72
CA ARG A 119 -1.44 -1.41 -2.77
C ARG A 119 -1.01 -2.07 -1.45
N THR A 120 -0.05 -1.48 -0.74
CA THR A 120 0.32 -1.93 0.61
C THR A 120 -0.83 -1.73 1.60
N MET A 121 -1.58 -0.63 1.47
CA MET A 121 -2.77 -0.38 2.29
C MET A 121 -3.87 -1.41 2.01
N ASP A 122 -4.15 -1.72 0.74
CA ASP A 122 -5.13 -2.74 0.35
C ASP A 122 -4.79 -4.10 0.95
N PHE A 123 -3.52 -4.52 0.86
CA PHE A 123 -3.04 -5.75 1.50
C PHE A 123 -3.22 -5.71 3.01
N THR A 124 -2.82 -4.61 3.66
CA THR A 124 -2.93 -4.49 5.12
C THR A 124 -4.39 -4.55 5.59
N ALA A 125 -5.28 -3.79 4.95
CA ALA A 125 -6.70 -3.78 5.26
C ALA A 125 -7.36 -5.14 4.98
N GLY A 126 -7.02 -5.77 3.86
CA GLY A 126 -7.50 -7.11 3.51
C GLY A 126 -7.08 -8.15 4.53
N LEU A 127 -5.81 -8.14 4.96
CA LEU A 127 -5.29 -9.07 5.94
C LEU A 127 -5.95 -8.87 7.30
N LEU A 128 -6.08 -7.63 7.78
CA LEU A 128 -6.79 -7.33 9.03
C LEU A 128 -8.25 -7.82 8.99
N ARG A 129 -8.91 -7.72 7.84
CA ARG A 129 -10.29 -8.21 7.65
C ARG A 129 -10.39 -9.74 7.63
N LEU A 130 -9.40 -10.42 7.07
CA LEU A 130 -9.36 -11.89 7.12
C LEU A 130 -9.12 -12.37 8.55
N LEU A 131 -8.18 -11.73 9.26
CA LEU A 131 -7.88 -12.03 10.65
C LEU A 131 -9.05 -11.79 11.60
N SER A 132 -9.86 -10.77 11.35
CA SER A 132 -11.04 -10.51 12.18
C SER A 132 -12.16 -11.54 11.99
N LYS A 133 -12.17 -12.26 10.87
CA LYS A 133 -13.22 -13.24 10.53
C LYS A 133 -12.81 -14.68 10.84
N GLU A 134 -11.56 -15.04 10.58
CA GLU A 134 -11.11 -16.44 10.60
C GLU A 134 -10.02 -16.68 11.64
N MET A 135 -10.38 -16.61 12.92
CA MET A 135 -9.44 -16.84 14.04
C MET A 135 -8.93 -18.28 14.12
N SER A 136 -9.60 -19.23 13.46
CA SER A 136 -9.25 -20.67 13.48
C SER A 136 -8.37 -21.12 12.31
N SER A 137 -8.22 -20.30 11.27
CA SER A 137 -7.44 -20.63 10.07
C SER A 137 -5.95 -20.43 10.33
N LYS A 138 -5.10 -21.17 9.61
CA LYS A 138 -3.65 -20.97 9.74
C LYS A 138 -3.30 -19.62 9.15
N MET A 139 -2.52 -18.85 9.90
CA MET A 139 -2.15 -17.49 9.52
C MET A 139 -1.40 -17.45 8.19
N GLU A 140 -0.58 -18.46 7.88
CA GLU A 140 0.10 -18.62 6.59
C GLU A 140 -0.90 -18.59 5.43
N GLU A 141 -2.02 -19.29 5.58
CA GLU A 141 -3.07 -19.42 4.57
C GLU A 141 -3.79 -18.08 4.37
N LEU A 142 -4.10 -17.37 5.46
CA LEU A 142 -4.71 -16.02 5.39
C LEU A 142 -3.79 -14.98 4.75
N VAL A 143 -2.49 -15.04 5.06
CA VAL A 143 -1.49 -14.15 4.47
C VAL A 143 -1.31 -14.46 2.98
N GLU A 144 -1.24 -15.74 2.61
CA GLU A 144 -1.15 -16.15 1.21
C GLU A 144 -2.40 -15.77 0.43
N GLU A 145 -3.60 -16.00 0.97
CA GLU A 145 -4.86 -15.59 0.35
C GLU A 145 -4.91 -14.07 0.12
N CYS A 146 -4.58 -13.29 1.14
CA CYS A 146 -4.56 -11.84 1.04
C CYS A 146 -3.54 -11.36 -0.01
N TYR A 147 -2.36 -11.98 -0.03
CA TYR A 147 -1.32 -11.66 -1.01
C TYR A 147 -1.76 -11.95 -2.43
N MET A 148 -2.39 -13.11 -2.66
CA MET A 148 -2.85 -13.55 -3.97
C MET A 148 -3.91 -12.62 -4.56
N THR A 149 -4.74 -12.01 -3.71
CA THR A 149 -5.82 -11.11 -4.13
C THR A 149 -5.40 -9.64 -4.25
N THR A 150 -4.33 -9.21 -3.58
CA THR A 150 -3.93 -7.79 -3.51
C THR A 150 -2.63 -7.47 -4.24
N LEU A 151 -1.49 -7.96 -3.74
CA LEU A 151 -0.14 -7.60 -4.24
C LEU A 151 0.31 -8.48 -5.40
N LYS A 152 -0.07 -9.76 -5.41
CA LYS A 152 0.37 -10.74 -6.41
C LYS A 152 0.16 -10.28 -7.86
N PRO A 153 -0.99 -9.68 -8.24
CA PRO A 153 -1.19 -9.21 -9.61
C PRO A 153 -0.15 -8.18 -10.07
N HIS A 154 0.44 -7.43 -9.13
CA HIS A 154 1.41 -6.35 -9.41
C HIS A 154 2.87 -6.80 -9.20
N HIS A 155 3.10 -7.95 -8.59
CA HIS A 155 4.42 -8.49 -8.30
C HIS A 155 4.94 -9.36 -9.45
N GLY A 156 6.06 -8.96 -10.04
CA GLY A 156 6.84 -9.84 -10.92
C GLY A 156 7.39 -11.06 -10.18
N TRP A 157 7.98 -12.02 -10.91
CA TRP A 157 8.47 -13.27 -10.32
C TRP A 157 9.48 -13.09 -9.18
N ILE A 158 10.35 -12.06 -9.26
CA ILE A 158 11.32 -11.73 -8.20
C ILE A 158 10.60 -11.24 -6.95
N ALA A 159 9.70 -10.26 -7.08
CA ALA A 159 8.94 -9.72 -5.96
C ALA A 159 8.01 -10.78 -5.34
N SER A 160 7.50 -11.69 -6.16
CA SER A 160 6.71 -12.84 -5.70
C SER A 160 7.55 -13.84 -4.90
N ALA A 161 8.76 -14.17 -5.37
CA ALA A 161 9.66 -15.05 -4.66
C ALA A 161 10.13 -14.43 -3.33
N ALA A 162 10.43 -13.13 -3.34
CA ALA A 162 10.77 -12.40 -2.12
C ALA A 162 9.62 -12.44 -1.11
N PHE A 163 8.38 -12.19 -1.52
CA PHE A 163 7.23 -12.31 -0.61
C PHE A 163 7.17 -13.69 0.06
N LYS A 164 7.22 -14.78 -0.71
CA LYS A 164 7.16 -16.14 -0.15
C LYS A 164 8.25 -16.44 0.89
N VAL A 165 9.43 -15.85 0.75
CA VAL A 165 10.57 -16.07 1.67
C VAL A 165 10.49 -15.17 2.90
N TYR A 166 10.05 -13.91 2.75
CA TYR A 166 10.22 -12.88 3.78
C TYR A 166 8.94 -12.55 4.57
N THR A 167 7.73 -12.73 4.04
CA THR A 167 6.49 -12.25 4.71
C THR A 167 5.69 -13.33 5.42
N VAL A 168 5.74 -14.58 4.98
CA VAL A 168 4.83 -15.63 5.48
C VAL A 168 5.16 -16.05 6.92
N ILE A 169 6.43 -16.13 7.31
CA ILE A 169 6.83 -16.60 8.66
C ILE A 169 6.73 -15.50 9.74
N PRO A 170 7.12 -14.24 9.50
CA PRO A 170 7.21 -13.24 10.56
C PRO A 170 5.92 -12.44 10.82
N LEU A 171 5.06 -12.30 9.80
CA LEU A 171 3.77 -11.61 9.95
C LEU A 171 2.83 -12.36 10.91
N ILE A 172 3.06 -13.67 11.10
CA ILE A 172 2.35 -14.56 12.03
C ILE A 172 2.68 -14.27 13.48
N LEU A 173 3.97 -14.07 13.76
CA LEU A 173 4.45 -13.72 15.10
C LEU A 173 4.00 -12.30 15.49
N ALA A 174 3.90 -11.41 14.51
CA ALA A 174 3.44 -10.04 14.69
C ALA A 174 1.96 -9.91 15.04
N MET A 175 1.10 -10.61 14.32
CA MET A 175 -0.36 -10.48 14.48
C MET A 175 -0.85 -11.26 15.69
N SER A 176 -0.20 -12.37 16.07
CA SER A 176 -0.42 -13.00 17.38
C SER A 176 -0.01 -12.09 18.53
N TYR A 177 1.11 -11.36 18.41
CA TYR A 177 1.53 -10.35 19.40
C TYR A 177 0.61 -9.13 19.45
N LEU A 178 0.09 -8.66 18.31
CA LEU A 178 -0.88 -7.56 18.26
C LEU A 178 -2.24 -7.97 18.81
N LEU A 179 -2.78 -9.15 18.45
CA LEU A 179 -4.04 -9.65 19.01
C LEU A 179 -3.98 -9.80 20.53
N THR A 180 -2.85 -10.30 21.07
CA THR A 180 -2.62 -10.37 22.52
C THR A 180 -2.44 -8.99 23.16
N SER A 181 -1.71 -8.07 22.51
CA SER A 181 -1.52 -6.69 23.01
C SER A 181 -2.80 -5.84 22.97
N PHE A 182 -3.65 -6.02 21.95
CA PHE A 182 -4.93 -5.31 21.82
C PHE A 182 -5.98 -5.85 22.81
N SER A 183 -5.95 -7.15 23.15
CA SER A 183 -6.83 -7.71 24.17
C SER A 183 -6.54 -7.16 25.58
N CYS A 184 -5.34 -6.61 25.82
CA CYS A 184 -4.95 -6.00 27.10
C CYS A 184 -5.26 -4.49 27.20
N TYR A 185 -5.57 -3.79 26.10
CA TYR A 185 -5.67 -2.32 26.07
C TYR A 185 -7.07 -1.76 25.78
N ILE A 186 -8.04 -2.59 25.40
CA ILE A 186 -9.40 -2.13 25.11
C ILE A 186 -10.40 -2.96 25.95
N PRO A 187 -11.21 -2.33 26.83
CA PRO A 187 -12.25 -3.03 27.57
C PRO A 187 -13.22 -3.68 26.57
N ALA A 188 -13.62 -4.92 26.84
CA ALA A 188 -14.33 -5.84 25.94
C ALA A 188 -15.56 -5.24 25.22
N ASN A 189 -16.12 -4.14 25.74
CA ASN A 189 -17.31 -3.48 25.24
C ASN A 189 -17.07 -2.61 23.99
N LEU A 190 -15.83 -2.18 23.73
CA LEU A 190 -15.50 -1.33 22.57
C LEU A 190 -15.07 -2.13 21.33
N PHE A 191 -14.60 -3.37 21.54
CA PHE A 191 -14.20 -4.30 20.47
C PHE A 191 -15.38 -4.65 19.54
N PHE A 192 -16.61 -4.68 20.09
CA PHE A 192 -17.84 -4.96 19.34
C PHE A 192 -18.33 -3.80 18.46
N ILE A 193 -17.86 -2.57 18.68
CA ILE A 193 -18.34 -1.38 17.96
C ILE A 193 -17.51 -1.12 16.69
N ILE A 194 -16.24 -1.53 16.69
CA ILE A 194 -15.32 -1.30 15.56
C ILE A 194 -15.45 -2.39 14.48
N MET A 195 -15.99 -3.57 14.82
CA MET A 195 -16.03 -4.75 13.95
C MET A 195 -17.41 -5.11 13.39
N LYS A 196 -18.36 -4.16 13.36
CA LYS A 196 -19.62 -4.31 12.62
C LYS A 196 -19.58 -3.57 11.29
#